data_AF-A4TB66-F1
#
_entry.id   AF-A4TB66-F1
#
_cell.length_a   1.000
_cell.length_b   1.000
_cell.length_c   1.000
_cell.angle_alpha   90.00
_cell.angle_beta   90.00
_cell.angle_gamma   90.00
#
_symmetry.space_group_name_H-M   'P 1'
#
loop_
_entity.id
_entity.type
_entity.pdbx_description
1 polymer ?
#
loop_
_entity_poly.entity_id
_entity_poly.type
_entity_poly.pdbx_seq_one_letter_code
_entity_poly.pdbx_strand_id
1 'polypeptide(L)'
;MKSHVRLAGATSLVFAAAIAAAAPAAADQWVMPDVTGQLLQDARNAVLAASDGVVLPAATTAEGPVFEEENLTSWQVCTQSPSAGTVIPDDTPSTLTVARPGACASSE
;
A
#
# COMPACT_ATOMS: atom_id res chain seq x y z
N MET A 1 -54.59 12.11 41.69
CA MET A 1 -54.79 12.63 40.32
C MET A 1 -53.53 13.38 39.90
N LYS A 2 -53.15 13.20 38.63
CA LYS A 2 -51.86 13.48 37.97
C LYS A 2 -51.03 14.67 38.49
N SER A 3 -49.77 14.40 38.84
CA SER A 3 -48.66 15.35 38.72
C SER A 3 -47.63 14.75 37.78
N HIS A 4 -47.51 15.29 36.57
CA HIS A 4 -46.38 15.01 35.68
C HIS A 4 -45.82 16.32 35.14
N VAL A 5 -44.80 16.79 35.87
CA VAL A 5 -43.49 17.25 35.40
C VAL A 5 -43.47 18.01 34.07
N ARG A 6 -43.09 19.29 34.19
CA ARG A 6 -42.60 20.12 33.08
C ARG A 6 -41.16 19.72 32.74
N LEU A 7 -40.83 19.63 31.45
CA LEU A 7 -39.47 19.82 30.98
C LEU A 7 -39.52 20.47 29.59
N ALA A 8 -39.24 21.77 29.54
CA ALA A 8 -38.81 22.46 28.33
C ALA A 8 -37.29 22.25 28.25
N GLY A 9 -36.80 21.60 27.20
CA GLY A 9 -35.39 21.24 27.05
C GLY A 9 -34.93 21.44 25.62
N ALA A 10 -33.98 22.36 25.46
CA ALA A 10 -33.40 22.89 24.23
C ALA A 10 -33.10 21.86 23.12
N THR A 11 -33.59 22.15 21.92
CA THR A 11 -33.17 21.52 20.66
C THR A 11 -31.73 21.92 20.36
N SER A 12 -30.78 21.06 20.72
CA SER A 12 -29.40 21.16 20.25
C SER A 12 -29.30 20.48 18.88
N LEU A 13 -29.19 21.27 17.82
CA LEU A 13 -28.92 20.79 16.46
C LEU A 13 -27.47 20.27 16.42
N VAL A 14 -27.30 18.95 16.43
CA VAL A 14 -26.00 18.30 16.19
C VAL A 14 -25.76 18.29 14.68
N PHE A 15 -24.91 19.20 14.20
CA PHE A 15 -24.37 19.14 12.84
C PHE A 15 -23.27 18.07 12.80
N ALA A 16 -23.63 16.85 12.42
CA ALA A 16 -22.65 15.81 12.10
C ALA A 16 -22.06 16.13 10.71
N ALA A 17 -20.87 16.73 10.67
CA ALA A 17 -20.09 16.84 9.44
C ALA A 17 -19.57 15.45 9.08
N ALA A 18 -20.24 14.77 8.15
CA ALA A 18 -19.75 13.53 7.57
C ALA A 18 -18.51 13.85 6.72
N ILE A 19 -17.32 13.59 7.27
CA ILE A 19 -16.11 13.43 6.47
C ILE A 19 -16.29 12.18 5.59
N ALA A 20 -16.79 12.37 4.37
CA ALA A 20 -16.72 11.33 3.36
C ALA A 20 -15.24 11.16 2.98
N ALA A 21 -14.59 10.14 3.54
CA ALA A 21 -13.29 9.70 3.07
C ALA A 21 -13.47 9.16 1.66
N ALA A 22 -13.00 9.89 0.64
CA ALA A 22 -12.90 9.37 -0.70
C ALA A 22 -11.80 8.29 -0.68
N ALA A 23 -12.18 7.02 -0.73
CA ALA A 23 -11.24 5.95 -1.02
C ALA A 23 -10.66 6.19 -2.43
N PRO A 24 -9.36 5.91 -2.65
CA PRO A 24 -8.81 5.97 -4.00
C PRO A 24 -9.65 5.08 -4.92
N ALA A 25 -10.00 5.60 -6.09
CA ALA A 25 -10.63 4.80 -7.12
C ALA A 25 -9.64 3.71 -7.51
N ALA A 26 -10.07 2.44 -7.44
CA ALA A 26 -9.26 1.32 -7.92
C ALA A 26 -8.90 1.58 -9.39
N ALA A 27 -7.63 1.45 -9.76
CA ALA A 27 -7.25 1.40 -11.17
C ALA A 27 -7.93 0.16 -11.79
N ASP A 28 -8.71 0.30 -12.86
CA ASP A 28 -9.37 -0.84 -13.52
C ASP A 28 -8.34 -1.92 -13.94
N GLN A 29 -7.14 -1.47 -14.31
CA GLN A 29 -5.96 -2.31 -14.54
C GLN A 29 -4.69 -1.45 -14.49
N TRP A 30 -3.56 -2.08 -14.20
CA TRP A 30 -2.23 -1.44 -14.24
C TRP A 30 -1.17 -2.37 -14.80
N VAL A 31 0.00 -1.82 -15.16
CA VAL A 31 1.13 -2.60 -15.68
C VAL A 31 2.23 -2.65 -14.64
N MET A 32 2.70 -3.85 -14.34
CA MET A 32 3.79 -4.06 -13.41
C MET A 32 5.08 -3.40 -13.92
N PRO A 33 5.64 -2.40 -13.21
CA PRO A 33 6.89 -1.78 -13.63
C PRO A 33 8.07 -2.75 -13.45
N ASP A 34 9.15 -2.53 -14.20
CA ASP A 34 10.43 -3.18 -13.91
C ASP A 34 11.13 -2.45 -12.76
N VAL A 35 11.16 -3.10 -11.60
CA VAL A 35 11.73 -2.56 -10.36
C VAL A 35 12.90 -3.40 -9.85
N THR A 36 13.31 -4.42 -10.60
CA THR A 36 14.45 -5.26 -10.23
C THR A 36 15.73 -4.42 -10.18
N GLY A 37 16.52 -4.60 -9.12
CA GLY A 37 17.74 -3.84 -8.88
C GLY A 37 17.54 -2.47 -8.22
N GLN A 38 16.30 -1.97 -8.10
CA GLN A 38 16.01 -0.73 -7.38
C GLN A 38 16.09 -0.91 -5.86
N LEU A 39 16.25 0.19 -5.13
CA LEU A 39 16.00 0.20 -3.69
C LEU A 39 14.51 -0.03 -3.42
N LEU A 40 14.17 -0.73 -2.34
CA LEU A 40 12.79 -1.06 -2.02
C LEU A 40 11.89 0.18 -1.88
N GLN A 41 12.44 1.29 -1.38
CA GLN A 41 11.73 2.58 -1.33
C GLN A 41 11.25 3.02 -2.71
N ASP A 42 12.15 3.03 -3.70
CA ASP A 42 11.86 3.48 -5.06
C ASP A 42 10.94 2.48 -5.78
N ALA A 43 11.14 1.19 -5.55
CA ALA A 43 10.29 0.13 -6.08
C ALA A 43 8.84 0.24 -5.58
N ARG A 44 8.62 0.47 -4.27
CA ARG A 44 7.28 0.71 -3.71
C ARG A 44 6.63 1.93 -4.34
N ASN A 45 7.38 3.02 -4.48
CA ASN A 45 6.88 4.24 -5.11
C ASN A 45 6.48 4.01 -6.57
N ALA A 46 7.26 3.24 -7.33
CA ALA A 46 6.97 2.90 -8.71
C ALA A 46 5.70 2.05 -8.85
N VAL A 47 5.52 1.03 -8.00
CA VAL A 47 4.30 0.20 -8.00
C VAL A 47 3.07 1.01 -7.58
N LEU A 48 3.19 1.85 -6.54
CA LEU A 48 2.12 2.76 -6.14
C LEU A 48 1.75 3.71 -7.29
N ALA A 49 2.74 4.31 -7.95
CA ALA A 49 2.48 5.21 -9.08
C ALA A 49 1.83 4.50 -10.27
N ALA A 50 2.28 3.28 -10.60
CA ALA A 50 1.71 2.50 -11.70
C ALA A 50 0.28 2.04 -11.43
N SER A 51 -0.06 1.82 -10.16
CA SER A 51 -1.37 1.34 -9.70
C SER A 51 -2.29 2.46 -9.20
N ASP A 52 -2.00 3.74 -9.49
CA ASP A 52 -2.77 4.89 -9.00
C ASP A 52 -2.97 4.91 -7.46
N GLY A 53 -1.99 4.36 -6.74
CA GLY A 53 -1.94 4.32 -5.28
C GLY A 53 -2.71 3.18 -4.63
N VAL A 54 -3.22 2.22 -5.42
CA VAL A 54 -4.12 1.16 -4.91
C VAL A 54 -3.36 -0.09 -4.47
N VAL A 55 -2.16 -0.33 -5.03
CA VAL A 55 -1.33 -1.48 -4.68
C VAL A 55 -0.06 -1.04 -3.97
N LEU A 56 0.06 -1.43 -2.70
CA LEU A 56 1.31 -1.40 -1.97
C LEU A 56 1.93 -2.81 -2.03
N PRO A 57 3.09 -3.00 -2.69
CA PRO A 57 3.66 -4.33 -2.81
C PRO A 57 4.10 -4.86 -1.45
N ALA A 58 3.87 -6.14 -1.22
CA ALA A 58 4.46 -6.87 -0.10
C ALA A 58 5.96 -7.05 -0.36
N ALA A 59 6.77 -7.02 0.70
CA ALA A 59 8.21 -7.27 0.61
C ALA A 59 8.58 -8.47 1.48
N THR A 60 9.40 -9.38 0.94
CA THR A 60 9.97 -10.51 1.68
C THR A 60 11.46 -10.60 1.41
N THR A 61 12.25 -11.11 2.35
CA THR A 61 13.67 -11.34 2.09
C THR A 61 13.88 -12.67 1.36
N ALA A 62 14.78 -12.71 0.37
CA ALA A 62 15.12 -13.94 -0.35
C ALA A 62 15.74 -14.96 0.60
N GLU A 63 16.81 -14.54 1.27
CA GLU A 63 17.61 -15.19 2.30
C GLU A 63 18.42 -14.05 2.99
N GLY A 64 18.78 -14.19 4.27
CA GLY A 64 19.65 -13.22 4.96
C GLY A 64 19.03 -12.61 6.23
N PRO A 65 19.41 -11.35 6.59
CA PRO A 65 19.00 -10.75 7.86
C PRO A 65 17.48 -10.56 7.94
N VAL A 66 16.97 -10.42 9.17
CA VAL A 66 15.56 -10.09 9.42
C VAL A 66 15.17 -8.87 8.61
N PHE A 67 14.04 -8.94 7.92
CA PHE A 67 13.48 -7.82 7.18
C PHE A 67 13.02 -6.72 8.14
N GLU A 68 13.54 -5.51 7.96
CA GLU A 68 13.20 -4.33 8.75
C GLU A 68 12.45 -3.34 7.85
N GLU A 69 11.12 -3.35 7.92
CA GLU A 69 10.28 -2.54 7.03
C GLU A 69 10.46 -1.02 7.25
N GLU A 70 10.92 -0.60 8.44
CA GLU A 70 11.18 0.82 8.75
C GLU A 70 12.37 1.40 7.97
N ASN A 71 13.22 0.57 7.36
CA ASN A 71 14.40 1.00 6.61
C ASN A 71 14.41 0.45 5.17
N LEU A 72 13.47 0.94 4.36
CA LEU A 72 13.31 0.53 2.96
C LEU A 72 14.52 0.86 2.07
N THR A 73 15.36 1.82 2.47
CA THR A 73 16.54 2.22 1.68
C THR A 73 17.73 1.27 1.82
N SER A 74 17.70 0.33 2.77
CA SER A 74 18.77 -0.64 3.00
C SER A 74 18.52 -2.00 2.33
N TRP A 75 17.56 -2.05 1.41
CA TRP A 75 17.12 -3.25 0.71
C TRP A 75 17.05 -2.99 -0.79
N GLN A 76 17.53 -3.94 -1.58
CA GLN A 76 17.46 -3.96 -3.04
C GLN A 76 16.49 -5.04 -3.49
N VAL A 77 15.66 -4.76 -4.49
CA VAL A 77 14.76 -5.74 -5.10
C VAL A 77 15.57 -6.71 -5.96
N CYS A 78 15.47 -8.00 -5.64
CA CYS A 78 16.12 -9.07 -6.38
C CYS A 78 15.17 -9.71 -7.40
N THR A 79 13.92 -9.93 -7.02
CA THR A 79 12.87 -10.46 -7.91
C THR A 79 11.54 -9.80 -7.63
N GLN A 80 10.67 -9.80 -8.62
CA GLN A 80 9.32 -9.24 -8.53
C GLN A 80 8.28 -10.24 -9.06
N SER A 81 7.09 -10.21 -8.46
CA SER A 81 5.92 -10.95 -8.92
C SER A 81 4.68 -10.05 -8.81
N PRO A 82 3.88 -9.89 -9.88
CA PRO A 82 4.09 -10.41 -11.23
C PRO A 82 5.36 -9.89 -11.93
N SER A 83 5.71 -10.48 -13.07
CA SER A 83 6.86 -10.04 -13.88
C SER A 83 6.59 -8.67 -14.51
N ALA A 84 7.65 -7.90 -14.77
CA ALA A 84 7.55 -6.62 -15.44
C ALA A 84 6.76 -6.71 -16.77
N GLY A 85 5.93 -5.70 -17.04
CA GLY A 85 5.05 -5.68 -18.21
C GLY A 85 3.76 -6.49 -18.07
N THR A 86 3.58 -7.24 -16.98
CA THR A 86 2.31 -7.95 -16.72
C THR A 86 1.19 -6.93 -16.50
N VAL A 87 0.08 -7.10 -17.23
CA VAL A 87 -1.17 -6.37 -16.96
C VAL A 87 -1.88 -7.03 -15.78
N ILE A 88 -2.19 -6.24 -14.78
CA ILE A 88 -2.75 -6.68 -13.50
C ILE A 88 -4.13 -6.02 -13.34
N PRO A 89 -5.20 -6.78 -13.09
CA PRO A 89 -6.51 -6.22 -12.84
C PRO A 89 -6.60 -5.65 -11.42
N ASP A 90 -7.31 -4.53 -11.28
CA ASP A 90 -7.71 -3.96 -9.99
C ASP A 90 -6.54 -3.81 -8.98
N ASP A 91 -6.79 -4.15 -7.71
CA ASP A 91 -5.89 -4.08 -6.57
C ASP A 91 -5.12 -5.39 -6.31
N THR A 92 -4.99 -6.24 -7.34
CA THR A 92 -4.32 -7.54 -7.20
C THR A 92 -2.91 -7.35 -6.60
N PRO A 93 -2.58 -8.06 -5.51
CA PRO A 93 -1.34 -7.82 -4.77
C PRO A 93 -0.11 -8.19 -5.59
N SER A 94 0.98 -7.46 -5.35
CA SER A 94 2.31 -7.77 -5.86
C SER A 94 3.29 -8.02 -4.71
N THR A 95 4.34 -8.78 -5.01
CA THR A 95 5.39 -9.16 -4.06
C THR A 95 6.76 -8.84 -4.64
N LEU A 96 7.61 -8.23 -3.82
CA LEU A 96 9.00 -7.96 -4.09
C LEU A 96 9.86 -8.80 -3.14
N THR A 97 10.77 -9.57 -3.70
CA THR A 97 11.79 -10.25 -2.90
C THR A 97 13.04 -9.39 -2.86
N VAL A 98 13.56 -9.15 -1.67
CA VAL A 98 14.68 -8.23 -1.42
C VAL A 98 15.86 -8.90 -0.75
N ALA A 99 17.03 -8.29 -0.90
CA ALA A 99 18.23 -8.60 -0.14
C ALA A 99 18.99 -7.31 0.19
N ARG A 100 20.08 -7.40 0.95
CA ARG A 100 21.00 -6.26 1.10
C ARG A 100 21.56 -5.89 -0.30
N PRO A 101 21.81 -4.59 -0.57
CA PRO A 101 22.38 -4.18 -1.85
C PRO A 101 23.65 -4.98 -2.20
N GLY A 102 23.70 -5.52 -3.42
CA GLY A 102 24.79 -6.39 -3.89
C GLY A 102 24.75 -7.84 -3.41
N ALA A 103 23.74 -8.24 -2.63
CA ALA A 103 23.53 -9.62 -2.17
C ALA A 103 22.41 -10.34 -2.92
N CYS A 104 21.70 -9.68 -3.84
CA CYS A 104 20.90 -10.40 -4.82
C CYS A 104 21.84 -11.36 -5.57
N ALA A 105 21.43 -12.63 -5.72
CA ALA A 105 22.25 -13.61 -6.44
C ALA A 105 22.72 -12.98 -7.75
N SER A 106 24.04 -12.79 -7.87
CA SER A 106 24.68 -12.38 -9.11
C SER A 106 24.09 -13.29 -10.17
N SER A 107 23.35 -12.74 -11.11
CA SER A 107 22.74 -13.50 -12.19
C SER A 107 23.89 -14.06 -13.02
N GLU A 108 24.37 -15.25 -12.68
CA GLU A 108 25.13 -16.10 -13.58
C GLU A 108 24.17 -16.85 -14.51
#